data_AF-A0A5E4GLM9-F1
#
_entry.id   AF-A0A5E4GLM9-F1
#
_cell.length_a   1.000
_cell.length_b   1.000
_cell.length_c   1.000
_cell.angle_alpha   90.00
_cell.angle_beta   90.00
_cell.angle_gamma   90.00
#
_symmetry.space_group_name_H-M   'P 1'
#
loop_
_entity.id
_entity.type
_entity.pdbx_description
1 polymer ?
#
loop_
_entity_poly.entity_id
_entity_poly.type
_entity_poly.pdbx_seq_one_letter_code
_entity_poly.pdbx_strand_id
1 'polypeptide(L)'
;MIVNTNLVTTEVSNRLGISNSRPLGSAVLDGIDFNIEKGGPHYAALARRLSDYSKRGKKVYLSAAPQCPFPDQYLNGALSTGLFDYVWVQFYNNPQCQFTTSNPNAFRDSWNKWTSIKAGQFFVGLPASRQAADSGFVNPNDLKNQVFPFVKGSPKYGGVMLYDKFNDDKSGYSSQIRGSV
;
A
#
# COMPACT_ATOMS: atom_id res chain seq x y z
N MET A 1 0.56 -8.77 3.53
CA MET A 1 0.65 -9.64 2.34
C MET A 1 -0.03 -8.91 1.18
N ILE A 2 0.61 -8.76 0.02
CA ILE A 2 -0.08 -8.22 -1.16
C ILE A 2 -0.74 -9.39 -1.88
N VAL A 3 -2.03 -9.30 -2.15
CA VAL A 3 -2.75 -10.27 -2.98
C VAL A 3 -2.71 -9.73 -4.40
N ASN A 4 -1.55 -9.89 -5.03
CA ASN A 4 -1.35 -9.71 -6.46
C ASN A 4 -0.35 -10.81 -6.88
N THR A 5 -0.54 -11.39 -8.06
CA THR A 5 0.27 -12.49 -8.59
C THR A 5 1.76 -12.18 -8.72
N ASN A 6 2.21 -10.92 -8.51
CA ASN A 6 3.58 -10.50 -8.81
C ASN A 6 4.33 -9.72 -7.72
N LEU A 7 3.75 -9.42 -6.54
CA LEU A 7 4.44 -8.58 -5.55
C LEU A 7 4.26 -9.13 -4.13
N VAL A 8 5.36 -9.45 -3.46
CA VAL A 8 5.46 -9.65 -2.01
C VAL A 8 6.46 -8.62 -1.53
N THR A 9 6.05 -7.69 -0.68
CA THR A 9 6.98 -6.75 -0.03
C THR A 9 7.33 -7.24 1.37
N THR A 10 8.62 -7.51 1.57
CA THR A 10 9.27 -7.72 2.86
C THR A 10 10.08 -6.46 3.21
N GLU A 11 10.11 -6.12 4.50
CA GLU A 11 10.65 -4.87 5.04
C GLU A 11 12.18 -4.72 4.91
N VAL A 12 12.58 -3.47 4.64
CA VAL A 12 13.89 -2.77 4.60
C VAL A 12 15.22 -3.52 4.82
N SER A 13 16.04 -3.55 3.77
CA SER A 13 17.46 -3.17 3.73
C SER A 13 17.94 -3.15 2.27
N ASN A 14 18.13 -1.95 1.70
CA ASN A 14 18.91 -1.77 0.48
C ASN A 14 20.31 -1.27 0.85
N ARG A 15 21.30 -1.59 0.00
CA ARG A 15 22.73 -1.25 0.19
C ARG A 15 22.94 0.25 0.49
N LEU A 16 22.94 0.62 1.77
CA LEU A 16 23.46 1.89 2.27
C LEU A 16 24.92 1.67 2.65
N GLY A 17 25.82 1.89 1.68
CA GLY A 17 27.25 1.97 1.92
C GLY A 17 27.95 0.63 2.16
N ILE A 18 29.27 0.70 2.16
CA ILE A 18 30.17 -0.38 2.59
C ILE A 18 30.04 -0.44 4.12
N SER A 19 28.96 -1.04 4.61
CA SER A 19 28.76 -1.29 6.04
C SER A 19 29.06 -2.76 6.33
N ASN A 20 29.85 -3.01 7.36
CA ASN A 20 30.14 -4.36 7.85
C ASN A 20 28.89 -5.07 8.43
N SER A 21 27.78 -4.35 8.59
CA SER A 21 26.52 -4.90 9.09
C SER A 21 25.42 -4.78 8.04
N ARG A 22 24.92 -5.93 7.60
CA ARG A 22 23.70 -6.09 6.82
C ARG A 22 22.68 -6.81 7.69
N PRO A 23 21.69 -6.10 8.26
CA PRO A 23 20.76 -6.68 9.24
C PRO A 23 20.00 -7.91 8.72
N LEU A 24 19.73 -7.95 7.41
CA LEU A 24 19.05 -9.07 6.74
C LEU A 24 20.01 -10.00 5.99
N GLY A 25 21.30 -10.01 6.38
CA GLY A 25 22.33 -10.82 5.74
C GLY A 25 22.60 -10.44 4.28
N SER A 26 22.90 -11.42 3.43
CA SER A 26 23.25 -11.19 2.03
C SER A 26 22.06 -10.86 1.12
N ALA A 27 20.83 -10.90 1.64
CA ALA A 27 19.63 -10.59 0.88
C ALA A 27 19.69 -9.19 0.25
N VAL A 28 19.16 -9.06 -0.97
CA VAL A 28 19.00 -7.80 -1.69
C VAL A 28 17.52 -7.58 -1.91
N LEU A 29 16.94 -6.61 -1.20
CA LEU A 29 15.53 -6.28 -1.36
C LEU A 29 15.25 -5.57 -2.68
N ASP A 30 14.02 -5.73 -3.17
CA ASP A 30 13.57 -5.07 -4.40
C ASP A 30 13.25 -3.58 -4.20
N GLY A 31 12.87 -3.18 -2.98
CA GLY A 31 12.38 -1.83 -2.73
C GLY A 31 12.32 -1.45 -1.27
N ILE A 32 11.79 -0.24 -1.03
CA ILE A 32 11.55 0.32 0.30
C ILE A 32 10.08 0.77 0.37
N ASP A 33 9.38 0.31 1.42
CA ASP A 33 8.04 0.78 1.74
C ASP A 33 8.06 1.91 2.78
N PHE A 34 7.27 2.94 2.52
CA PHE A 34 7.07 4.07 3.41
C PHE A 34 5.73 3.90 4.13
N ASN A 35 5.75 3.19 5.26
CA ASN A 35 4.66 3.18 6.23
C ASN A 35 4.93 4.19 7.36
N ILE A 36 4.65 5.46 7.09
CA ILE A 36 4.95 6.57 8.00
C ILE A 36 3.68 7.05 8.69
N GLU A 37 3.50 6.68 9.95
CA GLU A 37 2.32 7.03 10.75
C GLU A 37 2.55 8.18 11.74
N LYS A 38 3.81 8.60 11.89
CA LYS A 38 4.25 9.72 12.73
C LYS A 38 5.63 10.19 12.28
N GLY A 39 5.97 11.45 12.59
CA GLY A 39 7.31 11.98 12.35
C GLY A 39 7.31 13.40 11.82
N GLY A 40 8.42 13.78 11.19
CA GLY A 40 8.68 15.13 10.69
C GLY A 40 8.74 15.22 9.16
N PRO A 41 9.18 16.37 8.63
CA PRO A 41 9.37 16.56 7.20
C PRO A 41 10.51 15.68 6.64
N HIS A 42 10.82 15.82 5.34
CA HIS A 42 11.97 15.23 4.63
C HIS A 42 11.79 13.87 3.95
N TYR A 43 10.65 13.19 4.07
CA TYR A 43 10.41 11.95 3.31
C TYR A 43 10.46 12.14 1.79
N ALA A 44 10.17 13.34 1.28
CA ALA A 44 10.39 13.69 -0.12
C ALA A 44 11.87 13.65 -0.53
N ALA A 45 12.77 14.12 0.34
CA ALA A 45 14.20 14.06 0.09
C ALA A 45 14.71 12.60 0.15
N LEU A 46 14.19 11.81 1.10
CA LEU A 46 14.49 10.38 1.21
C LEU A 46 14.06 9.63 -0.05
N ALA A 47 12.83 9.83 -0.54
CA ALA A 47 12.32 9.20 -1.76
C ALA A 47 13.19 9.53 -2.98
N ARG A 48 13.56 10.81 -3.17
CA ARG A 48 14.48 11.22 -4.25
C ARG A 48 15.83 10.52 -4.13
N ARG A 49 16.39 10.47 -2.92
CA ARG A 49 17.69 9.85 -2.68
C ARG A 49 17.68 8.35 -2.97
N LEU A 50 16.62 7.65 -2.57
CA LEU A 50 16.45 6.23 -2.88
C LEU A 50 16.28 6.00 -4.38
N SER A 51 15.46 6.82 -5.04
CA SER A 51 15.26 6.74 -6.49
C SER A 51 16.55 6.98 -7.29
N ASP A 52 17.47 7.82 -6.81
CA ASP A 52 18.77 8.03 -7.47
C ASP A 52 19.65 6.77 -7.49
N TYR A 53 19.48 5.85 -6.54
CA TYR A 53 20.23 4.57 -6.57
C TYR A 53 19.80 3.67 -7.72
N SER A 54 18.56 3.80 -8.22
CA SER A 54 18.09 3.09 -9.42
C SER A 54 18.90 3.42 -10.68
N LYS A 55 19.60 4.58 -10.70
CA LYS A 55 20.49 4.97 -11.81
C LYS A 55 21.87 4.28 -11.75
N ARG A 56 22.20 3.67 -10.62
CA ARG A 56 23.54 3.12 -10.30
C ARG A 56 23.57 1.59 -10.29
N GLY A 57 22.45 0.94 -10.59
CA GLY A 57 22.34 -0.52 -10.50
C GLY A 57 20.90 -1.00 -10.67
N LYS A 58 20.53 -2.01 -9.88
CA LYS A 58 19.15 -2.54 -9.87
C LYS A 58 18.17 -1.44 -9.46
N LYS A 59 17.02 -1.40 -10.13
CA LYS A 59 15.89 -0.53 -9.75
C LYS A 59 15.53 -0.75 -8.29
N VAL A 60 15.40 0.35 -7.55
CA VAL A 60 14.83 0.38 -6.20
C VAL A 60 13.37 0.77 -6.33
N TYR A 61 12.47 -0.17 -6.07
CA TYR A 61 11.03 0.12 -6.04
C TYR A 61 10.68 0.95 -4.80
N LEU A 62 9.82 1.94 -4.98
CA LEU A 62 9.30 2.74 -3.88
C LEU A 62 7.81 2.49 -3.72
N SER A 63 7.41 2.09 -2.51
CA SER A 63 6.01 1.98 -2.13
C SER A 63 5.68 2.85 -0.93
N ALA A 64 4.40 3.19 -0.79
CA ALA A 64 3.91 3.96 0.35
C ALA A 64 2.57 3.42 0.84
N ALA A 65 2.36 3.52 2.15
CA ALA A 65 1.15 3.11 2.85
C ALA A 65 0.40 4.31 3.47
N PRO A 66 -0.08 5.29 2.68
CA PRO A 66 -0.84 6.40 3.25
C PRO A 66 -2.16 5.92 3.87
N GLN A 67 -2.64 6.62 4.89
CA GLN A 67 -4.01 6.46 5.35
C GLN A 67 -5.00 6.95 4.26
N CYS A 68 -6.23 6.43 4.26
CA CYS A 68 -7.21 6.86 3.24
C CYS A 68 -7.65 8.34 3.27
N PRO A 69 -7.54 9.12 4.36
CA PRO A 69 -7.82 10.55 4.31
C PRO A 69 -6.85 11.23 3.36
N PHE A 70 -7.39 12.02 2.43
CA PHE A 70 -6.59 12.68 1.41
C PHE A 70 -6.53 14.21 1.65
N PRO A 71 -5.34 14.82 1.65
CA PRO A 71 -4.02 14.20 1.54
C PRO A 71 -3.55 13.56 2.85
N ASP A 72 -2.66 12.56 2.76
CA ASP A 72 -2.03 11.95 3.94
C ASP A 72 -1.07 12.94 4.64
N GLN A 73 -1.21 13.10 5.95
CA GLN A 73 -0.47 14.10 6.72
C GLN A 73 1.06 13.95 6.64
N TYR A 74 1.58 12.72 6.59
CA TYR A 74 3.02 12.46 6.69
C TYR A 74 3.65 12.14 5.33
N LEU A 75 2.89 11.52 4.43
CA LEU A 75 3.38 11.03 3.15
C LEU A 75 3.09 11.96 1.97
N ASN A 76 2.22 12.97 2.11
CA ASN A 76 1.87 13.86 1.00
C ASN A 76 3.10 14.48 0.32
N GLY A 77 4.08 14.94 1.10
CA GLY A 77 5.32 15.51 0.55
C GLY A 77 6.13 14.49 -0.26
N ALA A 78 6.18 13.23 0.18
CA ALA A 78 6.88 12.16 -0.52
C ALA A 78 6.12 11.74 -1.80
N LEU A 79 4.81 11.52 -1.70
CA LEU A 79 3.95 11.11 -2.80
C LEU A 79 3.91 12.16 -3.92
N SER A 80 3.95 13.45 -3.56
CA SER A 80 4.01 14.56 -4.51
C SER A 80 5.27 14.57 -5.40
N THR A 81 6.30 13.78 -5.07
CA THR A 81 7.47 13.61 -5.95
C THR A 81 7.15 12.81 -7.22
N GLY A 82 6.08 12.02 -7.22
CA GLY A 82 5.71 11.15 -8.33
C GLY A 82 6.68 9.99 -8.58
N LEU A 83 7.49 9.63 -7.57
CA LEU A 83 8.52 8.58 -7.66
C LEU A 83 8.04 7.21 -7.16
N PHE A 84 6.84 7.12 -6.59
CA PHE A 84 6.33 5.88 -6.01
C PHE A 84 5.75 4.97 -7.10
N ASP A 85 6.25 3.74 -7.15
CA ASP A 85 5.78 2.70 -8.04
C ASP A 85 4.45 2.11 -7.56
N TYR A 86 4.29 1.96 -6.25
CA TYR A 86 3.12 1.35 -5.63
C TYR A 86 2.59 2.19 -4.47
N VAL A 87 1.28 2.34 -4.37
CA VAL A 87 0.63 3.03 -3.24
C VAL A 87 -0.51 2.17 -2.73
N TRP A 88 -0.36 1.60 -1.54
CA TRP A 88 -1.43 0.86 -0.87
C TRP A 88 -2.11 1.74 0.17
N VAL A 89 -3.20 2.36 -0.26
CA VAL A 89 -3.98 3.26 0.61
C VAL A 89 -4.71 2.44 1.67
N GLN A 90 -4.50 2.77 2.95
CA GLN A 90 -5.11 2.06 4.08
C GLN A 90 -6.57 2.48 4.26
N PHE A 91 -7.52 1.69 3.73
CA PHE A 91 -8.96 1.94 3.82
C PHE A 91 -9.59 1.33 5.07
N TYR A 92 -8.95 1.55 6.22
CA TYR A 92 -9.37 1.08 7.53
C TYR A 92 -8.96 2.06 8.63
N ASN A 93 -9.55 1.91 9.82
CA ASN A 93 -9.38 2.81 10.97
C ASN A 93 -9.74 4.28 10.68
N ASN A 94 -10.50 4.53 9.61
CA ASN A 94 -10.83 5.86 9.11
C ASN A 94 -12.26 5.86 8.55
N PRO A 95 -13.28 6.01 9.41
CA PRO A 95 -14.70 5.93 9.01
C PRO A 95 -15.09 6.88 7.86
N GLN A 96 -14.39 8.00 7.72
CA GLN A 96 -14.60 8.99 6.67
C GLN A 96 -14.22 8.55 5.25
N CYS A 97 -13.46 7.46 5.09
CA CYS A 97 -13.00 6.99 3.78
C CYS A 97 -12.89 5.47 3.65
N GLN A 98 -13.07 4.69 4.71
CA GLN A 98 -13.17 3.24 4.61
C GLN A 98 -14.44 2.80 3.87
N PHE A 99 -14.41 1.58 3.33
CA PHE A 99 -15.59 1.01 2.71
C PHE A 99 -16.65 0.61 3.75
N THR A 100 -17.90 0.94 3.47
CA THR A 100 -19.07 0.39 4.18
C THR A 100 -20.14 0.01 3.17
N THR A 101 -20.86 -1.07 3.42
CA THR A 101 -21.92 -1.55 2.53
C THR A 101 -23.10 -0.58 2.44
N SER A 102 -23.38 0.17 3.52
CA SER A 102 -24.45 1.17 3.57
C SER A 102 -24.08 2.47 2.86
N ASN A 103 -22.80 2.82 2.80
CA ASN A 103 -22.32 4.03 2.14
C ASN A 103 -20.96 3.79 1.44
N PRO A 104 -20.96 3.21 0.22
CA PRO A 104 -19.73 2.98 -0.52
C PRO A 104 -19.12 4.27 -1.09
N ASN A 105 -19.85 5.40 -1.09
CA ASN A 105 -19.39 6.63 -1.74
C ASN A 105 -18.17 7.25 -1.05
N ALA A 106 -18.09 7.19 0.29
CA ALA A 106 -16.91 7.68 1.03
C ALA A 106 -15.60 7.02 0.56
N PHE A 107 -15.63 5.70 0.37
CA PHE A 107 -14.52 4.94 -0.21
C PHE A 107 -14.25 5.33 -1.66
N ARG A 108 -15.30 5.41 -2.49
CA ARG A 108 -15.16 5.74 -3.92
C ARG A 108 -14.55 7.12 -4.14
N ASP A 109 -14.98 8.11 -3.37
CA ASP A 109 -14.47 9.48 -3.43
C ASP A 109 -12.99 9.55 -3.00
N SER A 110 -12.64 8.84 -1.92
CA SER A 110 -11.24 8.73 -1.48
C SER A 110 -10.38 8.02 -2.53
N TRP A 111 -10.83 6.88 -3.08
CA TRP A 111 -10.14 6.14 -4.15
C TRP A 111 -9.91 7.01 -5.39
N ASN A 112 -10.90 7.79 -5.82
CA ASN A 112 -10.76 8.69 -6.97
C ASN A 112 -9.75 9.82 -6.70
N LYS A 113 -9.74 10.39 -5.48
CA LYS A 113 -8.72 11.38 -5.08
C LYS A 113 -7.33 10.76 -5.11
N TRP A 114 -7.14 9.59 -4.52
CA TRP A 114 -5.85 8.90 -4.51
C TRP A 114 -5.36 8.55 -5.90
N THR A 115 -6.20 7.93 -6.74
CA THR A 115 -5.80 7.56 -8.10
C THR A 115 -5.59 8.75 -9.03
N SER A 116 -5.96 9.97 -8.64
CA SER A 116 -5.66 11.18 -9.41
C SER A 116 -4.19 11.60 -9.38
N ILE A 117 -3.43 11.23 -8.33
CA ILE A 117 -2.02 11.65 -8.21
C ILE A 117 -1.08 10.82 -9.10
N LYS A 118 0.14 11.31 -9.29
CA LYS A 118 1.19 10.59 -10.03
C LYS A 118 1.81 9.49 -9.17
N ALA A 119 1.53 8.24 -9.51
CA ALA A 119 2.21 7.03 -9.03
C ALA A 119 1.97 5.91 -10.06
N GLY A 120 2.71 4.80 -9.94
CA GLY A 120 2.57 3.64 -10.85
C GLY A 120 1.22 2.95 -10.71
N GLN A 121 1.01 2.24 -9.60
CA GLN A 121 -0.23 1.52 -9.30
C GLN A 121 -0.74 1.80 -7.88
N PHE A 122 -2.06 1.74 -7.71
CA PHE A 122 -2.77 1.89 -6.45
C PHE A 122 -3.40 0.56 -6.03
N PHE A 123 -3.29 0.26 -4.75
CA PHE A 123 -3.83 -0.94 -4.13
C PHE A 123 -4.82 -0.55 -3.06
N VAL A 124 -5.88 -1.34 -2.92
CA VAL A 124 -6.83 -1.21 -1.81
C VAL A 124 -6.22 -1.89 -0.58
N GLY A 125 -5.81 -1.12 0.42
CA GLY A 125 -5.31 -1.63 1.70
C GLY A 125 -6.45 -1.99 2.64
N LEU A 126 -6.49 -3.24 3.09
CA LEU A 126 -7.56 -3.78 3.94
C LEU A 126 -7.00 -4.62 5.09
N PRO A 127 -7.71 -4.68 6.22
CA PRO A 127 -7.40 -5.64 7.26
C PRO A 127 -7.81 -7.05 6.82
N ALA A 128 -6.94 -8.03 7.04
CA ALA A 128 -7.17 -9.44 6.68
C ALA A 128 -8.16 -10.16 7.60
N SER A 129 -8.51 -9.54 8.73
CA SER A 129 -9.50 -10.04 9.68
C SER A 129 -10.18 -8.86 10.38
N ARG A 130 -11.31 -9.11 11.06
CA ARG A 130 -11.96 -8.09 11.90
C ARG A 130 -11.10 -7.70 13.10
N GLN A 131 -10.17 -8.55 13.53
CA GLN A 131 -9.29 -8.31 14.66
C GLN A 131 -8.02 -7.51 14.28
N ALA A 132 -7.73 -7.36 12.99
CA ALA A 132 -6.54 -6.67 12.52
C ALA A 132 -6.67 -5.12 12.52
N ALA A 133 -7.88 -4.59 12.68
CA ALA A 133 -8.16 -3.17 12.69
C ALA A 133 -9.41 -2.87 13.52
N ASP A 134 -9.48 -1.67 14.10
CA ASP A 134 -10.63 -1.21 14.89
C ASP A 134 -11.88 -1.03 14.01
N SER A 135 -11.69 -0.69 12.73
CA SER A 135 -12.77 -0.55 11.76
C SER A 135 -12.29 -0.69 10.31
N GLY A 136 -13.22 -0.86 9.36
CA GLY A 136 -12.90 -0.94 7.93
C GLY A 136 -12.64 -2.36 7.39
N PHE A 137 -12.91 -3.40 8.19
CA PHE A 137 -12.95 -4.77 7.66
C PHE A 137 -14.11 -4.94 6.66
N VAL A 138 -13.78 -5.48 5.49
CA VAL A 138 -14.73 -5.75 4.41
C VAL A 138 -14.84 -7.25 4.24
N ASN A 139 -16.05 -7.82 4.21
CA ASN A 139 -16.18 -9.25 3.94
C ASN A 139 -15.74 -9.57 2.51
N PRO A 140 -15.12 -10.73 2.25
CA PRO A 140 -14.68 -11.11 0.91
C PRO A 140 -15.77 -11.03 -0.18
N ASN A 141 -17.02 -11.37 0.14
CA ASN A 141 -18.13 -11.27 -0.81
C ASN A 141 -18.49 -9.81 -1.12
N ASP A 142 -18.49 -8.93 -0.12
CA ASP A 142 -18.74 -7.50 -0.33
C ASP A 142 -17.62 -6.87 -1.16
N LEU A 143 -16.36 -7.23 -0.88
CA LEU A 143 -15.20 -6.81 -1.65
C LEU A 143 -15.32 -7.21 -3.13
N LYS A 144 -15.67 -8.47 -3.40
CA LYS A 144 -15.86 -8.98 -4.78
C LYS A 144 -17.01 -8.33 -5.51
N ASN A 145 -18.13 -8.10 -4.84
CA ASN A 145 -19.37 -7.68 -5.50
C ASN A 145 -19.50 -6.15 -5.60
N GLN A 146 -18.81 -5.38 -4.75
CA GLN A 146 -19.02 -3.93 -4.66
C GLN A 146 -17.75 -3.10 -4.82
N VAL A 147 -16.60 -3.59 -4.34
CA VAL A 147 -15.34 -2.85 -4.43
C VAL A 147 -14.64 -3.15 -5.75
N PHE A 148 -14.41 -4.43 -6.08
CA PHE A 148 -13.70 -4.82 -7.31
C PHE A 148 -14.32 -4.29 -8.60
N PRO A 149 -15.65 -4.33 -8.83
CA PRO A 149 -16.24 -3.79 -10.06
C PRO A 149 -15.96 -2.29 -10.23
N PHE A 150 -15.81 -1.56 -9.12
CA PHE A 150 -15.50 -0.13 -9.14
C PHE A 150 -14.00 0.12 -9.36
N VAL A 151 -13.12 -0.44 -8.52
CA VAL A 151 -11.68 -0.12 -8.56
C VAL A 151 -11.01 -0.64 -9.84
N LYS A 152 -11.47 -1.78 -10.39
CA LYS A 152 -10.96 -2.32 -11.67
C LYS A 152 -11.28 -1.44 -12.88
N GLY A 153 -12.20 -0.47 -12.74
CA GLY A 153 -12.43 0.56 -13.76
C GLY A 153 -11.26 1.56 -13.88
N SER A 154 -10.37 1.63 -12.88
CA SER A 154 -9.20 2.49 -12.93
C SER A 154 -8.00 1.76 -13.58
N PRO A 155 -7.34 2.35 -14.59
CA PRO A 155 -6.14 1.76 -15.18
C PRO A 155 -4.95 1.74 -14.20
N LYS A 156 -5.05 2.47 -13.09
CA LYS A 156 -4.04 2.47 -12.02
C LYS A 156 -4.30 1.41 -10.95
N TYR A 157 -5.38 0.64 -11.02
CA TYR A 157 -5.62 -0.44 -10.06
C TYR A 157 -4.55 -1.53 -10.17
N GLY A 158 -3.88 -1.81 -9.05
CA GLY A 158 -2.83 -2.80 -8.93
C GLY A 158 -3.20 -4.02 -8.09
N GLY A 159 -4.29 -3.98 -7.31
CA GLY A 159 -4.71 -5.12 -6.49
C GLY A 159 -5.09 -4.75 -5.06
N VAL A 160 -4.88 -5.68 -4.13
CA VAL A 160 -5.21 -5.54 -2.70
C VAL A 160 -3.95 -5.73 -1.84
N MET A 161 -3.78 -4.87 -0.84
CA MET A 161 -2.79 -5.05 0.23
C MET A 161 -3.54 -5.49 1.50
N LEU A 162 -3.05 -6.55 2.15
CA LEU A 162 -3.63 -7.08 3.38
C LEU A 162 -2.72 -6.82 4.58
N TYR A 163 -3.28 -6.12 5.56
CA TYR A 163 -2.75 -6.02 6.92
C TYR A 163 -3.40 -7.10 7.80
N ASP A 164 -2.73 -8.16 8.19
CA ASP A 164 -1.34 -8.55 7.93
C ASP A 164 -1.25 -10.05 7.59
N LYS A 165 -0.05 -10.59 7.46
CA LYS A 165 0.17 -12.02 7.18
C LYS A 165 -0.41 -12.92 8.28
N PHE A 166 -0.26 -12.52 9.54
CA PHE A 166 -0.71 -13.30 10.69
C PHE A 166 -2.23 -13.45 10.71
N ASN A 167 -2.95 -12.37 10.44
CA ASN A 167 -4.40 -12.37 10.36
C ASN A 167 -4.90 -13.09 9.11
N ASP A 168 -4.21 -12.94 7.98
CA ASP A 168 -4.54 -13.65 6.75
C ASP A 168 -4.39 -15.16 6.88
N ASP A 169 -3.34 -15.64 7.56
CA ASP A 169 -3.15 -17.07 7.83
C ASP A 169 -4.27 -17.68 8.67
N LYS A 170 -4.85 -16.88 9.56
CA LYS A 170 -5.95 -17.31 10.43
C LYS A 170 -7.30 -17.26 9.71
N SER A 171 -7.54 -16.26 8.88
CA SER A 171 -8.83 -16.02 8.24
C SER A 171 -8.94 -16.63 6.84
N GLY A 172 -7.82 -16.95 6.19
CA GLY A 172 -7.75 -17.37 4.79
C GLY A 172 -8.27 -16.29 3.84
N TYR A 173 -8.18 -15.01 4.19
CA TYR A 173 -8.80 -13.91 3.45
C TYR A 173 -8.30 -13.83 2.00
N SER A 174 -6.98 -13.89 1.81
CA SER A 174 -6.33 -13.86 0.50
C SER A 174 -6.80 -15.02 -0.39
N SER A 175 -6.93 -16.22 0.17
CA SER A 175 -7.40 -17.41 -0.54
C SER A 175 -8.83 -17.24 -1.05
N GLN A 176 -9.68 -16.52 -0.29
CA GLN A 176 -11.05 -16.25 -0.70
C GLN A 176 -11.12 -15.23 -1.84
N ILE A 177 -10.20 -14.26 -1.92
CA ILE A 177 -10.29 -13.15 -2.89
C ILE A 177 -9.37 -13.30 -4.10
N ARG A 178 -8.36 -14.18 -4.04
CA ARG A 178 -7.30 -14.36 -5.06
C ARG A 178 -7.82 -14.46 -6.50
N GLY A 179 -8.88 -15.24 -6.73
CA GLY A 179 -9.44 -15.46 -8.07
C GLY A 179 -10.22 -14.26 -8.62
N SER A 180 -10.37 -13.20 -7.82
CA SER A 180 -11.17 -12.03 -8.15
C SER A 180 -10.37 -10.73 -8.11
N VAL A 181 -9.11 -10.74 -7.67
CA VAL A 181 -8.20 -9.57 -7.79
C VAL A 181 -7.80 -9.37 -9.25
#